data_AF-A0A5Q4DNS1-F1
#
_entry.id   AF-A0A5Q4DNS1-F1
#
_cell.length_a   1.000
_cell.length_b   1.000
_cell.length_c   1.000
_cell.angle_alpha   90.00
_cell.angle_beta   90.00
_cell.angle_gamma   90.00
#
_symmetry.space_group_name_H-M   'P 1'
#
loop_
_entity.id
_entity.type
_entity.pdbx_description
1 polymer ?
#
loop_
_entity_poly.entity_id
_entity_poly.type
_entity_poly.pdbx_seq_one_letter_code
_entity_poly.pdbx_strand_id
1 'polypeptide(L)'
;DRRGTITSDIAAAEEYKLKAQQAEDAYHKALADARLEAGRIVDAAKAEMQAELDVQLAKADAEIAAKSAESERRIRDIRDGAMAMVSEVSRDVTHDIVESLGGKADPGSVDAAVTARLKGGAA
;
A
#
# COMPACT_ATOMS: atom_id res chain seq x y z
N ASP A 1 61.83 -59.38 0.16
CA ASP A 1 61.75 -59.12 -1.28
C ASP A 1 61.27 -57.68 -1.50
N ARG A 2 62.07 -56.82 -2.15
CA ARG A 2 61.80 -55.36 -2.23
C ARG A 2 60.90 -54.98 -3.41
N ARG A 3 60.92 -55.76 -4.48
CA ARG A 3 60.10 -55.50 -5.68
C ARG A 3 58.60 -55.71 -5.41
N GLY A 4 58.27 -56.73 -4.63
CA GLY A 4 56.89 -57.01 -4.22
C GLY A 4 56.28 -55.85 -3.43
N THR A 5 57.01 -55.30 -2.44
CA THR A 5 56.55 -54.16 -1.64
C THR A 5 56.34 -52.91 -2.49
N ILE A 6 57.31 -52.55 -3.36
CA ILE A 6 57.18 -51.39 -4.25
C ILE A 6 55.97 -51.52 -5.18
N THR A 7 55.72 -52.72 -5.72
CA THR A 7 54.57 -52.95 -6.62
C THR A 7 53.25 -52.83 -5.86
N SER A 8 53.19 -53.34 -4.63
CA SER A 8 52.03 -53.19 -3.74
C SER A 8 51.75 -51.73 -3.39
N ASP A 9 52.80 -50.96 -3.08
CA ASP A 9 52.66 -49.54 -2.73
C ASP A 9 52.19 -48.70 -3.92
N ILE A 10 52.68 -48.98 -5.13
CA ILE A 10 52.23 -48.33 -6.36
C ILE A 10 50.75 -48.64 -6.63
N ALA A 11 50.32 -49.89 -6.49
CA ALA A 11 48.93 -50.27 -6.67
C ALA A 11 48.00 -49.56 -5.67
N ALA A 12 48.40 -49.49 -4.40
CA ALA A 12 47.66 -48.76 -3.37
C ALA A 12 47.60 -47.25 -3.68
N ALA A 13 48.69 -46.65 -4.15
CA ALA A 13 48.73 -45.25 -4.52
C ALA A 13 47.79 -44.92 -5.70
N GLU A 14 47.74 -45.79 -6.72
CA GLU A 14 46.79 -45.64 -7.83
C GLU A 14 45.34 -45.77 -7.37
N GLU A 15 45.05 -46.73 -6.47
CA GLU A 15 43.71 -46.88 -5.89
C GLU A 15 43.30 -45.66 -5.07
N TYR A 16 44.20 -45.12 -4.23
CA TYR A 16 43.92 -43.90 -3.48
C TYR A 16 43.73 -42.69 -4.38
N LYS A 17 44.51 -42.58 -5.45
CA LYS A 17 44.33 -41.52 -6.46
C LYS A 17 42.96 -41.61 -7.12
N LEU A 18 42.52 -42.81 -7.51
CA LEU A 18 41.19 -43.00 -8.10
C LEU A 18 40.07 -42.63 -7.11
N LYS A 19 40.18 -43.08 -5.86
CA LYS A 19 39.22 -42.72 -4.80
C LYS A 19 39.16 -41.21 -4.55
N ALA A 20 40.32 -40.54 -4.55
CA ALA A 20 40.39 -39.09 -4.41
C ALA A 20 39.69 -38.37 -5.57
N GLN A 21 39.94 -38.79 -6.81
CA GLN A 21 39.28 -38.23 -8.00
C GLN A 21 37.75 -38.39 -7.93
N GLN A 22 37.28 -39.58 -7.57
CA GLN A 22 35.84 -39.85 -7.41
C GLN A 22 35.20 -39.01 -6.31
N ALA A 23 35.91 -38.81 -5.19
CA ALA A 23 35.44 -37.96 -4.10
C ALA A 23 35.39 -36.47 -4.51
N GLU A 24 36.38 -36.00 -5.28
CA GLU A 24 36.41 -34.63 -5.82
C GLU A 24 35.24 -34.39 -6.79
N ASP A 25 34.99 -35.32 -7.71
CA ASP A 25 33.86 -35.25 -8.64
C ASP A 25 32.51 -35.24 -7.90
N ALA A 26 32.36 -36.11 -6.90
CA ALA A 26 31.15 -36.16 -6.06
C ALA A 26 30.95 -34.85 -5.26
N TYR A 27 32.04 -34.27 -4.74
CA TYR A 27 32.00 -32.99 -4.04
C TYR A 27 31.57 -31.86 -4.97
N HIS A 28 32.15 -31.75 -6.16
CA HIS A 28 31.78 -30.72 -7.13
C HIS A 28 30.32 -30.86 -7.59
N LYS A 29 29.86 -32.10 -7.80
CA LYS A 29 28.45 -32.36 -8.11
C LYS A 29 27.53 -31.91 -6.97
N ALA A 30 27.81 -32.31 -5.73
CA ALA A 30 27.02 -31.92 -4.58
C ALA A 30 26.99 -30.39 -4.39
N LEU A 31 28.12 -29.72 -4.65
CA LEU A 31 28.20 -28.26 -4.59
C LEU A 31 27.34 -27.58 -5.68
N ALA A 32 27.34 -28.11 -6.90
CA ALA A 32 26.51 -27.61 -7.98
C ALA A 32 25.02 -27.79 -7.68
N ASP A 33 24.63 -28.98 -7.22
CA ASP A 33 23.25 -29.31 -6.84
C ASP A 33 22.78 -28.41 -5.68
N ALA A 34 23.62 -28.19 -4.67
CA ALA A 34 23.32 -27.31 -3.54
C ALA A 34 23.12 -25.85 -3.99
N ARG A 35 23.91 -25.35 -4.93
CA ARG A 35 23.75 -23.99 -5.49
C ARG A 35 22.47 -23.85 -6.29
N LEU A 36 22.10 -24.86 -7.07
CA LEU A 36 20.84 -24.88 -7.82
C LEU A 36 19.64 -24.85 -6.86
N GLU A 37 19.69 -25.66 -5.80
CA GLU A 37 18.61 -25.71 -4.82
C GLU A 37 18.51 -24.43 -4.00
N ALA A 38 19.63 -23.83 -3.61
CA ALA A 38 19.65 -22.51 -2.98
C ALA A 38 19.01 -21.45 -3.89
N GLY A 39 19.30 -21.50 -5.21
CA GLY A 39 18.66 -20.63 -6.20
C GLY A 39 17.14 -20.80 -6.22
N ARG A 40 16.66 -22.05 -6.28
CA ARG A 40 15.21 -22.35 -6.25
C ARG A 40 14.53 -21.84 -4.98
N ILE A 41 15.16 -22.03 -3.82
CA ILE A 41 14.61 -21.55 -2.54
C ILE A 41 14.47 -20.03 -2.54
N VAL A 42 15.50 -19.32 -3.03
CA VAL A 42 15.46 -17.86 -3.12
C VAL A 42 14.34 -17.38 -4.06
N ASP A 43 14.19 -18.02 -5.22
CA ASP A 43 13.17 -17.62 -6.18
C ASP A 43 11.75 -17.94 -5.67
N ALA A 44 11.56 -19.08 -5.02
CA ALA A 44 10.29 -19.43 -4.37
C ALA A 44 9.94 -18.44 -3.24
N ALA A 45 10.89 -18.11 -2.37
CA ALA A 45 10.69 -17.15 -1.29
C ALA A 45 10.36 -15.75 -1.84
N LYS A 46 11.02 -15.31 -2.92
CA LYS A 46 10.70 -14.05 -3.59
C LYS A 46 9.28 -14.04 -4.16
N ALA A 47 8.87 -15.13 -4.80
CA ALA A 47 7.52 -15.25 -5.35
C ALA A 47 6.45 -15.20 -4.25
N GLU A 48 6.68 -15.89 -3.13
CA GLU A 48 5.80 -15.87 -1.96
C GLU A 48 5.71 -14.46 -1.35
N MET A 49 6.86 -13.81 -1.09
CA MET A 49 6.90 -12.44 -0.57
C MET A 49 6.20 -11.45 -1.52
N GLN A 50 6.36 -11.59 -2.84
CA GLN A 50 5.70 -10.72 -3.80
C GLN A 50 4.18 -10.92 -3.77
N ALA A 51 3.70 -12.16 -3.69
CA ALA A 51 2.28 -12.44 -3.60
C ALA A 51 1.66 -11.86 -2.31
N GLU A 52 2.35 -11.99 -1.18
CA GLU A 52 1.91 -11.37 0.07
C GLU A 52 1.89 -9.84 -0.01
N LEU A 53 2.93 -9.24 -0.61
CA LEU A 53 3.00 -7.79 -0.82
C LEU A 53 1.83 -7.29 -1.67
N ASP A 54 1.52 -7.98 -2.77
CA ASP A 54 0.41 -7.61 -3.67
C ASP A 54 -0.94 -7.66 -2.93
N VAL A 55 -1.14 -8.66 -2.07
CA VAL A 55 -2.34 -8.76 -1.22
C VAL A 55 -2.43 -7.58 -0.24
N GLN A 56 -1.33 -7.24 0.43
CA GLN A 56 -1.32 -6.12 1.38
C GLN A 56 -1.50 -4.78 0.68
N LEU A 57 -0.93 -4.59 -0.51
CA LEU A 57 -1.16 -3.40 -1.34
C LEU A 57 -2.63 -3.26 -1.73
N ALA A 58 -3.24 -4.32 -2.25
CA ALA A 58 -4.66 -4.30 -2.62
C ALA A 58 -5.57 -3.98 -1.42
N LYS A 59 -5.24 -4.50 -0.22
CA LYS A 59 -5.94 -4.17 1.01
C LYS A 59 -5.75 -2.70 1.40
N ALA A 60 -4.51 -2.20 1.37
CA ALA A 60 -4.22 -0.81 1.68
C ALA A 60 -4.92 0.16 0.73
N ASP A 61 -4.94 -0.12 -0.57
CA ASP A 61 -5.66 0.68 -1.56
C ASP A 61 -7.17 0.71 -1.29
N ALA A 62 -7.76 -0.44 -0.93
CA ALA A 62 -9.17 -0.50 -0.55
C ALA A 62 -9.48 0.32 0.71
N GLU A 63 -8.61 0.26 1.74
CA GLU A 63 -8.76 1.04 2.97
C GLU A 63 -8.60 2.54 2.72
N ILE A 64 -7.62 2.94 1.89
CA ILE A 64 -7.43 4.34 1.49
C ILE A 64 -8.66 4.84 0.72
N ALA A 65 -9.16 4.09 -0.26
CA ALA A 65 -10.34 4.46 -1.02
C ALA A 65 -11.57 4.63 -0.13
N ALA A 66 -11.79 3.72 0.82
CA ALA A 66 -12.88 3.81 1.79
C ALA A 66 -12.75 5.06 2.66
N LYS A 67 -11.56 5.33 3.20
CA LYS A 67 -11.32 6.50 4.07
C LYS A 67 -11.43 7.82 3.31
N SER A 68 -10.98 7.86 2.06
CA SER A 68 -11.15 9.03 1.19
C SER A 68 -12.64 9.30 0.92
N ALA A 69 -13.42 8.27 0.56
CA ALA A 69 -14.85 8.41 0.35
C ALA A 69 -15.60 8.86 1.61
N GLU A 70 -15.23 8.34 2.78
CA GLU A 70 -15.77 8.78 4.07
C GLU A 70 -15.43 10.25 4.35
N SER A 71 -14.17 10.63 4.15
CA SER A 71 -13.70 12.00 4.37
C SER A 71 -14.43 12.99 3.46
N GLU A 72 -14.63 12.65 2.19
CA GLU A 72 -15.41 13.47 1.27
C GLU A 72 -16.87 13.62 1.70
N ARG A 73 -17.50 12.55 2.21
CA ARG A 73 -18.87 12.64 2.76
C ARG A 73 -18.91 13.60 3.93
N ARG A 74 -18.00 13.45 4.89
CA ARG A 74 -17.92 14.36 6.05
C ARG A 74 -17.68 15.81 5.63
N ILE A 75 -16.81 16.06 4.64
CA ILE A 75 -16.57 17.41 4.11
C ILE A 75 -17.85 17.98 3.48
N ARG A 76 -18.59 17.17 2.71
CA ARG A 76 -19.89 17.60 2.14
C ARG A 76 -20.88 17.92 3.25
N ASP A 77 -21.02 17.06 4.25
CA ASP A 77 -21.94 17.29 5.37
C ASP A 77 -21.58 18.57 6.14
N ILE A 78 -20.29 18.81 6.40
CA ILE A 78 -19.81 20.05 7.03
C ILE A 78 -20.12 21.27 6.15
N ARG A 79 -19.90 21.17 4.83
CA ARG A 79 -20.18 22.27 3.90
C ARG A 79 -21.66 22.59 3.86
N ASP A 80 -22.51 21.58 3.77
CA ASP A 80 -23.96 21.73 3.72
C ASP A 80 -24.48 22.32 5.04
N GLY A 81 -23.99 21.82 6.17
CA GLY A 81 -24.28 22.39 7.50
C GLY A 81 -23.82 23.84 7.64
N ALA A 82 -22.62 24.17 7.16
CA ALA A 82 -22.11 25.54 7.17
C ALA A 82 -22.96 26.48 6.29
N MET A 83 -23.39 26.04 5.10
CA MET A 83 -24.27 26.83 4.24
C MET A 83 -25.65 27.03 4.86
N ALA A 84 -26.20 26.02 5.54
CA ALA A 84 -27.44 26.15 6.28
C ALA A 84 -27.32 27.19 7.40
N MET A 85 -26.29 27.10 8.23
CA MET A 85 -26.03 28.07 9.31
C MET A 85 -25.82 29.50 8.77
N VAL A 86 -25.06 29.66 7.67
CA VAL A 86 -24.89 30.98 7.03
C VAL A 86 -26.21 31.52 6.52
N SER A 87 -27.07 30.68 5.94
CA SER A 87 -28.39 31.11 5.46
C SER A 87 -29.30 31.54 6.60
N GLU A 88 -29.31 30.81 7.72
CA GLU A 88 -30.10 31.13 8.91
C GLU A 88 -29.65 32.47 9.51
N VAL A 89 -28.36 32.60 9.85
CA VAL A 89 -27.80 33.82 10.44
C VAL A 89 -27.99 35.03 9.51
N SER A 90 -27.85 34.85 8.19
CA SER A 90 -28.05 35.95 7.25
C SER A 90 -29.50 36.44 7.23
N ARG A 91 -30.48 35.55 7.38
CA ARG A 91 -31.91 35.92 7.45
C ARG A 91 -32.21 36.65 8.75
N ASP A 92 -31.78 36.11 9.87
CA ASP A 92 -31.99 36.69 11.20
C ASP A 92 -31.38 38.09 11.29
N VAL A 93 -30.11 38.24 10.89
CA VAL A 93 -29.44 39.55 10.90
C VAL A 93 -30.11 40.53 9.94
N THR A 94 -30.55 40.09 8.76
CA THR A 94 -31.26 40.98 7.82
C THR A 94 -32.59 41.44 8.40
N HIS A 95 -33.33 40.55 9.06
CA HIS A 95 -34.57 40.87 9.75
C HIS A 95 -34.34 41.94 10.82
N ASP A 96 -33.38 41.71 11.73
CA ASP A 96 -33.02 42.65 12.80
C ASP A 96 -32.59 44.02 12.27
N ILE A 97 -31.82 44.05 11.17
CA ILE A 97 -31.40 45.29 10.53
C ILE A 97 -32.61 46.06 9.97
N VAL A 98 -33.53 45.39 9.26
CA VAL A 98 -34.72 46.05 8.69
C VAL A 98 -35.61 46.64 9.78
N GLU A 99 -35.80 45.91 10.88
CA GLU A 99 -36.56 46.40 12.04
C GLU A 99 -35.88 47.59 12.72
N SER A 100 -34.56 47.53 12.94
CA SER A 100 -33.80 48.61 13.58
C SER A 100 -33.78 49.91 12.75
N LEU A 101 -33.88 49.81 11.42
CA LEU A 101 -34.00 50.95 10.52
C LEU A 101 -35.44 51.48 10.38
N GLY A 102 -36.40 50.91 11.14
CA GLY A 102 -37.80 51.35 11.15
C GLY A 102 -38.67 50.78 10.02
N GLY A 103 -38.16 49.80 9.27
CA GLY A 103 -38.93 49.05 8.28
C GLY A 103 -39.72 47.89 8.92
N LYS A 104 -40.77 47.42 8.23
CA LYS A 104 -41.39 46.13 8.56
C LYS A 104 -40.66 45.02 7.81
N ALA A 105 -39.99 44.12 8.53
CA ALA A 105 -39.38 42.95 7.94
C ALA A 105 -40.48 41.95 7.55
N ASP A 106 -40.86 41.93 6.28
CA ASP A 106 -41.70 40.85 5.73
C ASP A 106 -40.84 39.59 5.57
N PRO A 107 -41.09 38.50 6.31
CA PRO A 107 -40.22 37.32 6.31
C PRO A 107 -40.05 36.70 4.92
N GLY A 108 -41.11 36.68 4.11
CA GLY A 108 -41.07 36.13 2.75
C GLY A 108 -40.16 36.93 1.81
N SER A 109 -40.22 38.27 1.90
CA SER A 109 -39.37 39.16 1.12
C SER A 109 -37.90 39.10 1.54
N VAL A 110 -37.61 39.01 2.85
CA VAL A 110 -36.25 38.87 3.38
C VAL A 110 -35.65 37.52 2.96
N ASP A 111 -36.38 36.43 3.11
CA ASP A 111 -35.93 35.09 2.72
C ASP A 111 -35.63 35.00 1.21
N ALA A 112 -36.48 35.59 0.38
CA ALA A 112 -36.27 35.65 -1.06
C ALA A 112 -35.02 36.46 -1.42
N ALA A 113 -34.81 37.63 -0.80
CA ALA A 113 -33.66 38.49 -1.05
C ALA A 113 -32.34 37.84 -0.61
N VAL A 114 -32.30 37.25 0.60
CA VAL A 114 -31.12 36.54 1.12
C VAL A 114 -30.81 35.31 0.26
N THR A 115 -31.84 34.53 -0.11
CA THR A 115 -31.66 33.34 -0.97
C THR A 115 -31.14 33.74 -2.36
N ALA A 116 -31.65 34.82 -2.95
CA ALA A 116 -31.16 35.34 -4.24
C ALA A 116 -29.70 35.80 -4.13
N ARG A 117 -29.31 36.47 -3.04
CA ARG A 117 -27.94 36.91 -2.80
C ARG A 117 -26.97 35.74 -2.59
N LEU A 118 -27.36 34.73 -1.82
CA LEU A 118 -26.55 33.52 -1.58
C LEU A 118 -26.35 32.69 -2.86
N LYS A 119 -27.36 32.64 -3.73
CA LYS A 119 -27.26 31.98 -5.05
C LYS A 119 -26.45 32.79 -6.07
N GLY A 120 -26.53 34.13 -6.02
CA GLY A 120 -25.87 35.03 -6.97
C GLY A 120 -24.39 35.34 -6.66
N GLY A 121 -23.89 34.99 -5.47
CA GLY A 121 -22.48 35.16 -5.08
C GLY A 121 -21.56 33.98 -5.40
N ALA A 122 -22.07 32.91 -6.03
CA ALA A 122 -21.33 31.70 -6.38
C ALA A 122 -20.80 31.71 -7.83
N ALA A 123 -20.37 32.88 -8.32
CA ALA A 123 -19.71 33.06 -9.62
C ALA A 123 -18.27 33.51 -9.42
#